data_AF-A0A2G9SAB1-F1
#
_entry.id   AF-A0A2G9SAB1-F1
#
_cell.length_a   1.000
_cell.length_b   1.000
_cell.length_c   1.000
_cell.angle_alpha   90.00
_cell.angle_beta   90.00
_cell.angle_gamma   90.00
#
_symmetry.space_group_name_H-M   'P 1'
#
loop_
_entity.id
_entity.type
_entity.pdbx_description
1 polymer ?
#
loop_
_entity_poly.entity_id
_entity_poly.type
_entity_poly.pdbx_seq_one_letter_code
_entity_poly.pdbx_strand_id
1 'polypeptide(L)'
;MLCGQVPFQGARSGSPHSRAADIINKIKEGDFVMQGESWEHVSDEAKELVKGLLTVDPSCRLNLSELKESDWLCGGRPLSSTPLMTPDVLESSGMATKTFVNATFMAFKRGKREGVFLKSVENAPLAKRRKLKQCSTGGETRSGSSSSTSSSSSTTTATTTARSPKSRAPPQNHRPAIS
;
A
#
# COMPACT_ATOMS: atom_id res chain seq x y z
N MET A 1 -1.99 -23.06 12.70
CA MET A 1 -2.77 -24.00 11.87
C MET A 1 -1.85 -25.12 11.39
N LEU A 2 -0.80 -24.85 10.61
CA LEU A 2 0.16 -25.89 10.18
C LEU A 2 1.34 -26.07 11.15
N CYS A 3 2.04 -24.99 11.50
CA CYS A 3 3.28 -25.04 12.31
C CYS A 3 3.21 -24.29 13.65
N GLY A 4 2.05 -23.71 13.99
CA GLY A 4 1.87 -22.88 15.20
C GLY A 4 2.62 -21.52 15.22
N GLN A 5 3.48 -21.23 14.24
CA GLN A 5 4.29 -20.01 14.17
C GLN A 5 3.66 -18.93 13.28
N VAL A 6 4.03 -17.67 13.53
CA VAL A 6 3.58 -16.51 12.74
C VAL A 6 4.61 -16.23 11.63
N PRO A 7 4.20 -15.96 10.38
CA PRO A 7 5.14 -15.58 9.32
C PRO A 7 5.70 -14.16 9.53
N PHE A 8 6.78 -13.85 8.82
CA PHE A 8 7.46 -12.54 8.80
C PHE A 8 8.00 -12.05 10.15
N GLN A 9 8.15 -12.93 11.13
CA GLN A 9 8.79 -12.58 12.40
C GLN A 9 10.29 -12.37 12.19
N GLY A 10 10.86 -11.35 12.83
CA GLY A 10 12.30 -11.13 12.90
C GLY A 10 12.94 -11.90 14.05
N ALA A 11 14.17 -12.35 13.87
CA ALA A 11 14.98 -13.01 14.91
C ALA A 11 15.51 -12.03 15.98
N ARG A 12 15.42 -10.71 15.73
CA ARG A 12 16.07 -9.68 16.54
C ARG A 12 15.07 -9.10 17.54
N SER A 13 15.42 -9.19 18.83
CA SER A 13 14.76 -8.42 19.88
C SER A 13 15.17 -6.97 19.72
N GLY A 14 14.23 -6.12 19.32
CA GLY A 14 14.42 -4.69 19.12
C GLY A 14 13.21 -3.91 19.62
N SER A 15 13.28 -2.59 19.59
CA SER A 15 12.14 -1.76 20.00
C SER A 15 10.88 -2.11 19.18
N PRO A 16 9.66 -1.95 19.73
CA PRO A 16 8.42 -2.28 19.02
C PRO A 16 8.29 -1.56 17.67
N HIS A 17 8.84 -0.34 17.55
CA HIS A 17 8.84 0.42 16.30
C HIS A 17 9.76 -0.19 15.24
N SER A 18 10.99 -0.58 15.63
CA SER A 18 11.93 -1.29 14.75
C SER A 18 11.29 -2.58 14.24
N ARG A 19 10.70 -3.35 15.15
CA ARG A 19 10.08 -4.63 14.85
C ARG A 19 8.92 -4.52 13.85
N ALA A 20 8.10 -3.47 13.95
CA ALA A 20 7.04 -3.24 12.98
C ALA A 20 7.58 -2.90 11.58
N ALA A 21 8.64 -2.09 11.50
CA ALA A 21 9.30 -1.78 10.23
C ALA A 21 9.96 -3.02 9.61
N ASP A 22 10.59 -3.86 10.43
CA ASP A 22 11.19 -5.12 9.98
C ASP A 22 10.13 -6.05 9.38
N ILE A 23 8.99 -6.24 10.06
CA ILE A 23 7.89 -7.05 9.53
C ILE A 23 7.37 -6.50 8.19
N ILE A 24 7.26 -5.18 8.05
CA ILE A 24 6.85 -4.54 6.78
C ILE A 24 7.85 -4.86 5.67
N ASN A 25 9.16 -4.78 5.95
CA ASN A 25 10.19 -5.08 4.95
C ASN A 25 10.14 -6.54 4.53
N LYS A 26 10.04 -7.47 5.49
CA LYS A 26 9.88 -8.90 5.19
C LYS A 26 8.63 -9.20 4.37
N ILE A 27 7.52 -8.50 4.63
CA ILE A 27 6.31 -8.60 3.80
C ILE A 27 6.56 -8.08 2.37
N LYS A 28 7.29 -6.96 2.21
CA LYS A 28 7.62 -6.39 0.89
C LYS A 28 8.59 -7.26 0.09
N GLU A 29 9.46 -7.99 0.78
CA GLU A 29 10.44 -8.90 0.17
C GLU A 29 9.89 -10.32 -0.02
N GLY A 30 8.81 -10.67 0.68
CA GLY A 30 8.29 -12.04 0.70
C GLY A 30 9.15 -12.98 1.56
N ASP A 31 9.90 -12.42 2.51
CA ASP A 31 10.84 -13.17 3.35
C ASP A 31 10.12 -13.84 4.53
N PHE A 32 9.79 -15.11 4.34
CA PHE A 32 9.33 -16.01 5.40
C PHE A 32 9.97 -17.39 5.23
N VAL A 33 10.13 -18.09 6.35
CA VAL A 33 10.80 -19.39 6.39
C VAL A 33 9.77 -20.48 6.69
N MET A 34 9.84 -21.56 5.92
CA MET A 34 9.04 -22.79 6.11
C MET A 34 9.96 -23.99 6.37
N GLN A 35 10.86 -23.82 7.33
CA GLN A 35 11.87 -24.79 7.72
C GLN A 35 11.90 -24.92 9.24
N GLY A 36 12.56 -25.97 9.74
CA GLY A 36 12.63 -26.32 11.15
C GLY A 36 11.62 -27.40 11.55
N GLU A 37 11.70 -27.84 12.80
CA GLU A 37 10.89 -28.95 13.35
C GLU A 37 9.38 -28.73 13.14
N SER A 38 8.91 -27.49 13.31
CA SER A 38 7.50 -27.13 13.15
C SER A 38 6.93 -27.32 11.73
N TRP A 39 7.80 -27.47 10.72
CA TRP A 39 7.44 -27.68 9.31
C TRP A 39 7.85 -29.07 8.78
N GLU A 40 8.49 -29.89 9.59
CA GLU A 40 9.01 -31.21 9.18
C GLU A 40 7.88 -32.14 8.73
N HIS A 41 6.79 -32.16 9.48
CA HIS A 41 5.63 -33.02 9.20
C HIS A 41 4.56 -32.37 8.31
N VAL A 42 4.86 -31.19 7.75
CA VAL A 42 3.95 -30.49 6.83
C VAL A 42 4.27 -30.92 5.40
N SER A 43 3.25 -31.33 4.64
CA SER A 43 3.41 -31.78 3.25
C SER A 43 3.89 -30.65 2.33
N ASP A 44 4.59 -31.03 1.26
CA ASP A 44 5.16 -30.04 0.34
C ASP A 44 4.08 -29.30 -0.46
N GLU A 45 2.96 -29.96 -0.76
CA GLU A 45 1.80 -29.34 -1.40
C GLU A 45 1.21 -28.22 -0.53
N ALA A 46 1.15 -28.42 0.79
CA ALA A 46 0.71 -27.39 1.72
C ALA A 46 1.69 -26.20 1.76
N LYS A 47 3.00 -26.48 1.73
CA LYS A 47 4.04 -25.44 1.72
C LYS A 47 3.99 -24.63 0.43
N GLU A 48 3.82 -25.27 -0.72
CA GLU A 48 3.66 -24.59 -2.02
C GLU A 48 2.42 -23.69 -2.03
N LEU A 49 1.31 -24.17 -1.47
CA LEU A 49 0.09 -23.37 -1.39
C LEU A 49 0.29 -22.10 -0.56
N VAL A 50 0.88 -22.23 0.64
CA VAL A 50 1.14 -21.07 1.50
C VAL A 50 2.15 -20.13 0.85
N LYS A 51 3.15 -20.64 0.12
CA LYS A 51 4.09 -19.81 -0.66
C LYS A 51 3.34 -18.99 -1.70
N GLY A 52 2.50 -19.62 -2.51
CA GLY A 52 1.70 -18.93 -3.54
C GLY A 52 0.80 -17.84 -2.98
N LEU A 53 0.21 -18.05 -1.79
CA LEU A 53 -0.64 -17.06 -1.11
C LEU A 53 0.15 -15.88 -0.53
N LEU A 54 1.37 -16.13 -0.06
CA LEU A 54 2.25 -15.11 0.54
C LEU A 54 3.21 -14.47 -0.47
N THR A 55 3.11 -14.81 -1.75
CA THR A 55 3.89 -14.19 -2.83
C THR A 55 3.65 -12.68 -2.92
N VAL A 56 4.74 -11.91 -3.05
CA VAL A 56 4.69 -10.45 -3.18
C VAL A 56 4.16 -10.03 -4.55
N ASP A 57 4.72 -10.63 -5.61
CA ASP A 57 4.33 -10.35 -6.99
C ASP A 57 2.87 -10.76 -7.23
N PRO A 58 1.97 -9.81 -7.54
CA PRO A 58 0.57 -10.12 -7.83
C PRO A 58 0.40 -11.04 -9.04
N SER A 59 1.29 -11.00 -10.03
CA SER A 59 1.20 -11.84 -11.23
C SER A 59 1.54 -13.30 -10.95
N CYS A 60 2.36 -13.56 -9.93
CA CYS A 60 2.72 -14.90 -9.46
C CYS A 60 1.95 -15.29 -8.18
N ARG A 61 1.07 -14.43 -7.67
CA ARG A 61 0.28 -14.70 -6.48
C ARG A 61 -0.88 -15.61 -6.84
N LEU A 62 -1.02 -16.68 -6.04
CA LEU A 62 -2.08 -17.66 -6.21
C LEU A 62 -3.46 -16.99 -6.13
N ASN A 63 -4.26 -17.18 -7.16
CA ASN A 63 -5.62 -16.66 -7.26
C ASN A 63 -6.63 -17.61 -6.60
N LEU A 64 -7.85 -17.11 -6.35
CA LEU A 64 -8.89 -17.92 -5.71
C LEU A 64 -9.32 -19.13 -6.56
N SER A 65 -9.33 -19.02 -7.89
CA SER A 65 -9.66 -20.14 -8.78
C SER A 65 -8.61 -21.25 -8.67
N GLU A 66 -7.33 -20.89 -8.75
CA GLU A 66 -6.20 -21.82 -8.61
C GLU A 66 -6.15 -22.44 -7.20
N LEU A 67 -6.43 -21.66 -6.16
CA LEU A 67 -6.53 -22.14 -4.79
C LEU A 67 -7.59 -23.23 -4.64
N LYS A 68 -8.76 -23.06 -5.27
CA LYS A 68 -9.86 -24.04 -5.23
C LYS A 68 -9.51 -25.34 -5.94
N GLU A 69 -8.70 -25.27 -6.98
CA GLU A 69 -8.26 -26.42 -7.78
C GLU A 69 -7.01 -27.10 -7.22
N SER A 70 -6.42 -26.57 -6.15
CA SER A 70 -5.22 -27.15 -5.56
C SER A 70 -5.46 -28.55 -5.01
N ASP A 71 -4.55 -29.47 -5.31
CA ASP A 71 -4.62 -30.89 -4.89
C ASP A 71 -4.72 -31.05 -3.37
N TRP A 72 -4.13 -30.12 -2.62
CA TRP A 72 -4.18 -30.10 -1.16
C TRP A 72 -5.58 -29.81 -0.61
N LEU A 73 -6.41 -29.04 -1.32
CA LEU A 73 -7.79 -28.71 -0.93
C LEU A 73 -8.84 -29.60 -1.61
N CYS A 74 -8.61 -30.02 -2.86
CA CYS A 74 -9.56 -30.79 -3.67
C CYS A 74 -9.76 -32.24 -3.19
N GLY A 75 -8.97 -32.73 -2.24
CA GLY A 75 -9.22 -34.02 -1.58
C GLY A 75 -9.03 -35.24 -2.47
N GLY A 76 -8.35 -35.10 -3.63
CA GLY A 76 -8.05 -36.21 -4.53
C GLY A 76 -7.00 -37.19 -3.97
N ARG A 77 -6.28 -36.80 -2.91
CA ARG A 77 -5.25 -37.61 -2.25
C ARG A 77 -5.47 -37.62 -0.74
N PRO A 78 -5.21 -38.76 -0.07
CA PRO A 78 -5.20 -38.79 1.39
C PRO A 78 -4.11 -37.84 1.90
N LEU A 79 -4.53 -36.84 2.68
CA LEU A 79 -3.62 -35.92 3.35
C LEU A 79 -2.81 -36.69 4.42
N SER A 80 -1.62 -36.20 4.73
CA SER A 80 -0.80 -36.77 5.80
C SER A 80 -1.58 -36.80 7.12
N SER A 81 -1.64 -37.97 7.76
CA SER A 81 -2.22 -38.13 9.10
C SER A 81 -1.19 -37.87 10.22
N THR A 82 0.01 -37.39 9.87
CA THR A 82 1.05 -37.06 10.86
C THR A 82 0.60 -35.90 11.75
N PRO A 83 0.70 -36.05 13.08
CA PRO A 83 0.34 -34.98 14.00
C PRO A 83 1.21 -33.75 13.74
N LEU A 84 0.57 -32.60 13.61
CA LEU A 84 1.26 -31.31 13.46
C LEU A 84 1.76 -30.83 14.82
N MET A 85 2.89 -30.14 14.86
CA MET A 85 3.43 -29.53 16.09
C MET A 85 2.65 -28.28 16.56
N THR A 86 1.58 -27.90 15.84
CA THR A 86 0.80 -26.70 16.18
C THR A 86 0.28 -26.70 17.63
N PRO A 87 -0.27 -27.80 18.19
CA PRO A 87 -0.69 -27.83 19.59
C PRO A 87 0.45 -27.49 20.56
N ASP A 88 1.61 -28.15 20.41
CA ASP A 88 2.77 -27.98 21.28
C ASP A 88 3.35 -26.56 21.21
N VAL A 89 3.45 -26.01 19.99
CA VAL A 89 3.92 -24.64 19.76
C VAL A 89 2.96 -23.60 20.35
N LEU A 90 1.65 -23.86 20.29
CA LEU A 90 0.65 -22.95 20.86
C LEU A 90 0.55 -23.08 22.37
N GLU A 91 0.79 -24.25 22.96
CA GLU A 91 0.81 -24.41 24.41
C GLU A 91 1.99 -23.64 25.03
N SER A 92 3.17 -23.73 24.43
CA SER A 92 4.36 -23.01 24.91
C SER A 92 4.32 -21.49 24.68
N SER A 93 3.67 -21.02 23.61
CA SER A 93 3.78 -19.62 23.15
C SER A 93 2.45 -18.92 22.83
N GLY A 94 1.30 -19.50 23.19
CA GLY A 94 -0.02 -19.09 22.66
C GLY A 94 -0.38 -17.61 22.84
N MET A 95 -0.08 -17.01 24.00
CA MET A 95 -0.34 -15.58 24.26
C MET A 95 0.56 -14.67 23.40
N ALA A 96 1.82 -15.07 23.20
CA ALA A 96 2.77 -14.36 22.35
C ALA A 96 2.35 -14.46 20.87
N THR A 97 1.92 -15.65 20.42
CA THR A 97 1.45 -15.88 19.04
C THR A 97 0.32 -14.93 18.66
N LYS A 98 -0.69 -14.75 19.53
CA LYS A 98 -1.79 -13.78 19.27
C LYS A 98 -1.26 -12.35 19.08
N THR A 99 -0.34 -11.93 19.92
CA THR A 99 0.30 -10.61 19.85
C THR A 99 1.07 -10.45 18.54
N PHE A 100 1.81 -11.48 18.15
CA PHE A 100 2.61 -11.49 16.91
C PHE A 100 1.74 -11.50 15.65
N VAL A 101 0.65 -12.27 15.61
CA VAL A 101 -0.33 -12.23 14.50
C VAL A 101 -0.90 -10.84 14.35
N ASN A 102 -1.33 -10.21 15.45
CA ASN A 102 -1.87 -8.84 15.43
C ASN A 102 -0.82 -7.84 14.93
N ALA A 103 0.43 -7.96 15.38
CA ALA A 103 1.52 -7.10 14.93
C ALA A 103 1.77 -7.25 13.42
N THR A 104 1.82 -8.48 12.89
CA THR A 104 2.00 -8.73 11.46
C THR A 104 0.85 -8.18 10.63
N PHE A 105 -0.38 -8.33 11.09
CA PHE A 105 -1.54 -7.79 10.38
C PHE A 105 -1.57 -6.26 10.38
N MET A 106 -1.20 -5.62 11.49
CA MET A 106 -1.07 -4.16 11.56
C MET A 106 0.07 -3.65 10.66
N ALA A 107 1.22 -4.35 10.64
CA ALA A 107 2.33 -4.06 9.76
C ALA A 107 1.90 -4.13 8.28
N PHE A 108 1.22 -5.20 7.86
CA PHE A 108 0.67 -5.33 6.50
C PHE A 108 -0.24 -4.15 6.14
N LYS A 109 -1.21 -3.81 7.01
CA LYS A 109 -2.13 -2.67 6.79
C LYS A 109 -1.40 -1.34 6.70
N ARG A 110 -0.34 -1.17 7.48
CA ARG A 110 0.51 0.03 7.44
C ARG A 110 1.30 0.10 6.14
N GLY A 111 1.97 -0.98 5.74
CA GLY A 111 2.72 -1.06 4.48
C GLY A 111 1.84 -0.80 3.26
N LYS A 112 0.60 -1.31 3.24
CA LYS A 112 -0.39 -0.99 2.18
C LYS A 112 -0.72 0.50 2.09
N ARG A 113 -0.54 1.25 3.18
CA ARG A 113 -0.82 2.69 3.28
C ARG A 113 0.44 3.56 3.07
N GLU A 114 1.63 2.97 2.91
CA GLU A 114 2.88 3.71 2.68
C GLU A 114 3.04 4.24 1.23
N GLY A 115 2.00 4.12 0.40
CA GLY A 115 1.88 4.88 -0.85
C GLY A 115 1.46 6.34 -0.61
N VAL A 116 1.44 7.14 -1.69
CA VAL A 116 0.97 8.53 -1.61
C VAL A 116 -0.56 8.55 -1.52
N PHE A 117 -1.11 8.61 -0.30
CA PHE A 117 -2.54 8.80 -0.10
C PHE A 117 -2.85 10.29 0.12
N LEU A 118 -3.70 10.84 -0.76
CA LEU A 118 -4.20 12.21 -0.59
C LEU A 118 -4.98 12.30 0.73
N LYS A 119 -4.49 13.13 1.67
CA LYS A 119 -5.24 13.46 2.88
C LYS A 119 -6.43 14.35 2.52
N SER A 120 -7.52 14.26 3.29
CA SER A 120 -8.69 15.13 3.12
C SER A 120 -8.26 16.61 3.09
N VAL A 121 -8.78 17.33 2.11
CA VAL A 121 -8.40 18.73 1.83
C VAL A 121 -8.84 19.66 2.96
N GLU A 122 -9.88 19.32 3.71
CA GLU A 122 -10.48 20.19 4.74
C GLU A 122 -9.49 20.63 5.85
N ASN A 123 -8.52 19.78 6.19
CA ASN A 123 -7.51 20.07 7.20
C ASN A 123 -6.20 20.64 6.62
N ALA A 124 -6.07 20.70 5.30
CA ALA A 124 -4.87 21.21 4.65
C ALA A 124 -4.69 22.71 4.93
N PRO A 125 -3.47 23.17 5.25
CA PRO A 125 -3.20 24.59 5.55
C PRO A 125 -3.67 25.54 4.44
N LEU A 126 -3.53 25.12 3.18
CA LEU A 126 -4.00 25.87 2.00
C LEU A 126 -5.54 25.98 1.94
N ALA A 127 -6.26 24.91 2.27
CA ALA A 127 -7.73 24.90 2.28
C ALA A 127 -8.29 25.76 3.42
N LYS A 128 -7.67 25.73 4.60
CA LYS A 128 -7.98 26.62 5.72
C LYS A 128 -7.83 28.10 5.33
N ARG A 129 -6.75 28.45 4.60
CA ARG A 129 -6.53 29.81 4.09
C ARG A 129 -7.57 30.23 3.05
N ARG A 130 -8.02 29.32 2.17
CA ARG A 130 -9.09 29.62 1.19
C ARG A 130 -10.44 29.87 1.85
N LYS A 131 -10.79 29.14 2.93
CA LYS A 131 -12.05 29.32 3.65
C LYS A 131 -12.16 30.68 4.36
N LEU A 132 -11.04 31.23 4.84
CA LEU A 132 -10.99 32.57 5.44
C LEU A 132 -11.23 33.71 4.43
N LYS A 133 -10.85 33.53 3.15
CA LYS A 133 -11.07 34.56 2.11
C LYS A 133 -12.47 34.60 1.52
N GLN A 134 -13.30 33.57 1.73
CA GLN A 134 -14.68 33.52 1.25
C GLN A 134 -15.71 33.98 2.31
N CYS A 135 -15.27 34.35 3.51
CA CYS A 135 -16.12 34.96 4.54
C CYS A 135 -16.05 36.50 4.54
N SER A 136 -15.37 37.11 3.56
CA SER A 136 -15.19 38.57 3.47
C SER A 136 -15.77 39.16 2.19
N THR A 137 -17.00 38.78 1.82
CA THR A 137 -17.87 39.60 0.95
C THR A 137 -19.31 39.40 1.40
N GLY A 138 -19.65 40.03 2.51
CA GLY A 138 -20.99 40.13 3.06
C GLY A 138 -21.02 41.32 4.01
N GLY A 139 -21.34 42.49 3.47
CA GLY A 139 -21.43 43.76 4.19
C GLY A 139 -21.98 44.83 3.25
N GLU A 140 -23.30 44.98 3.29
CA GLU A 140 -24.16 45.81 2.45
C GLU A 140 -23.87 47.32 2.60
N THR A 141 -24.04 48.10 1.53
CA THR A 141 -24.59 49.46 1.62
C THR A 141 -25.24 49.94 0.31
N ARG A 142 -26.59 50.03 0.34
CA ARG A 142 -27.50 51.11 -0.12
C ARG A 142 -27.46 51.60 -1.58
N SER A 143 -28.59 51.33 -2.24
CA SER A 143 -29.47 52.21 -3.04
C SER A 143 -28.87 53.15 -4.10
N GLY A 144 -29.25 52.91 -5.35
CA GLY A 144 -29.19 53.88 -6.44
C GLY A 144 -29.88 53.35 -7.69
N SER A 145 -31.19 53.61 -7.82
CA SER A 145 -31.94 53.40 -9.05
C SER A 145 -31.64 54.53 -10.02
N SER A 146 -31.23 54.22 -11.24
CA SER A 146 -31.63 54.98 -12.43
C SER A 146 -31.47 54.13 -13.69
N SER A 147 -32.57 54.02 -14.40
CA SER A 147 -32.66 53.54 -15.78
C SER A 147 -32.06 54.58 -16.73
N SER A 148 -31.32 54.14 -17.75
CA SER A 148 -31.53 54.63 -19.12
C SER A 148 -30.79 53.78 -20.15
N THR A 149 -31.55 53.46 -21.19
CA THR A 149 -31.21 52.83 -22.45
C THR A 149 -30.33 53.74 -23.33
N SER A 150 -29.36 53.17 -24.03
CA SER A 150 -29.42 52.94 -25.50
C SER A 150 -28.05 52.92 -26.19
N SER A 151 -27.97 52.05 -27.20
CA SER A 151 -27.22 52.19 -28.46
C SER A 151 -25.80 51.61 -28.57
N SER A 152 -25.77 50.41 -29.17
CA SER A 152 -25.03 50.01 -30.39
C SER A 152 -23.59 50.49 -30.61
N SER A 153 -22.64 49.55 -30.75
CA SER A 153 -21.99 49.22 -32.04
C SER A 153 -20.86 48.16 -31.93
N SER A 154 -21.01 47.12 -32.75
CA SER A 154 -20.02 46.51 -33.67
C SER A 154 -18.64 46.01 -33.21
N THR A 155 -18.45 44.69 -33.45
CA THR A 155 -17.28 44.02 -34.04
C THR A 155 -15.90 44.13 -33.36
N THR A 156 -15.37 42.97 -32.95
CA THR A 156 -14.22 42.32 -33.64
C THR A 156 -14.01 40.91 -33.06
N THR A 157 -14.02 39.93 -33.96
CA THR A 157 -13.55 38.57 -33.71
C THR A 157 -12.03 38.57 -33.61
N ALA A 158 -11.47 38.07 -32.51
CA ALA A 158 -10.05 37.78 -32.41
C ALA A 158 -9.84 36.37 -31.83
N THR A 159 -9.85 35.42 -32.74
CA THR A 159 -9.29 34.08 -32.60
C THR A 159 -7.81 34.19 -32.24
N THR A 160 -7.38 33.66 -31.09
CA THR A 160 -5.95 33.42 -30.82
C THR A 160 -5.73 31.98 -30.37
N THR A 161 -5.48 31.18 -31.40
CA THR A 161 -4.58 30.03 -31.51
C THR A 161 -3.79 29.60 -30.27
N ALA A 162 -3.90 28.31 -30.00
CA ALA A 162 -3.05 27.50 -29.15
C ALA A 162 -1.55 27.66 -29.46
N ARG A 163 -0.72 27.67 -28.42
CA ARG A 163 0.75 27.56 -28.55
C ARG A 163 1.29 26.55 -27.54
N SER A 164 1.73 25.42 -28.07
CA SER A 164 2.43 24.35 -27.36
C SER A 164 3.78 24.83 -26.78
N PRO A 165 4.23 24.31 -25.62
CA PRO A 165 5.57 24.58 -25.11
C PRO A 165 6.62 23.66 -25.76
N LYS A 166 7.68 24.28 -26.29
CA LYS A 166 8.84 23.64 -26.93
C LYS A 166 9.85 23.17 -25.86
N SER A 167 10.37 21.96 -26.03
CA SER A 167 11.33 21.28 -25.17
C SER A 167 12.65 22.04 -25.02
N ARG A 168 13.21 22.07 -23.81
CA ARG A 168 14.56 22.57 -23.50
C ARG A 168 15.49 21.37 -23.24
N ALA A 169 16.52 21.21 -24.07
CA ALA A 169 17.59 20.22 -23.90
C ALA A 169 18.70 20.76 -22.97
N PRO A 170 19.49 19.88 -22.29
CA PRO A 170 20.55 20.26 -21.36
C PRO A 170 21.91 20.52 -22.03
N PRO A 171 22.83 21.27 -21.38
CA PRO A 171 24.10 21.68 -21.97
C PRO A 171 25.16 20.56 -21.94
N GLN A 172 25.96 20.50 -23.01
CA GLN A 172 27.12 19.62 -23.17
C GLN A 172 28.34 20.18 -22.44
N ASN A 173 29.03 19.31 -21.69
CA ASN A 173 30.26 19.63 -20.96
C ASN A 173 31.45 19.03 -21.72
N HIS A 174 32.39 19.87 -22.15
CA HIS A 174 33.61 19.45 -22.84
C HIS A 174 34.65 18.93 -21.82
N ARG A 175 35.27 17.78 -22.14
CA ARG A 175 36.38 17.16 -21.40
C ARG A 175 37.69 17.42 -22.15
N PRO A 176 38.79 17.84 -21.50
CA PRO A 176 40.09 17.91 -22.16
C PRO A 176 40.81 16.56 -22.13
N ALA A 177 41.57 16.30 -23.19
CA ALA A 177 42.46 15.16 -23.35
C ALA A 177 43.74 15.34 -22.53
N ILE A 178 44.18 14.26 -21.88
CA ILE A 178 45.49 14.13 -21.25
C ILE A 178 46.26 13.10 -22.08
N SER A 179 47.48 13.48 -22.46
CA SER A 179 48.51 12.62 -23.04
C SER A 179 49.25 11.86 -21.95
#